data_AF-A0A1G1VN00-F1
#
_entry.id   AF-A0A1G1VN00-F1
#
_cell.length_a   1.000
_cell.length_b   1.000
_cell.length_c   1.000
_cell.angle_alpha   90.00
_cell.angle_beta   90.00
_cell.angle_gamma   90.00
#
_symmetry.space_group_name_H-M   'P 1'
#
loop_
_entity.id
_entity.type
_entity.pdbx_description
1 polymer ?
#
loop_
_entity_poly.entity_id
_entity_poly.type
_entity_poly.pdbx_seq_one_letter_code
_entity_poly.pdbx_strand_id
1 'polypeptide(L)'
;MPKEVKQSAWGENHGWHAPSTELIPVLREKAKSKPVWNPLPVHFAIDIGPSNPFQERALAEMTATLTSEALEGTETEVPTRKTLLDGRPNMIVMFGDGTLNARVNTIPTYLKLPTPKPPFLLINTVDRLPLVDFELARTQLVAGACNNGVLFEGPQNGYEPSAALWTSMQGNHMELRKPYPEIIDDVTKRILAHYGTKYVTQRYAGEAPSWFTWGEWERSPIHPEVAEAAWSLGKSGLVQDKVDLSRYFDDDIHVWSIQKALNKSLGESMRAQFDPDLRVMGITVSGGGKVEVSADPHDGHLVPVMQITPDGYVVVNPRGSRVKKYGNGSVETLESAKIILYGALALAGVARSFKEAEDWLNDQFTKRGVVDLVPDDLEPMITVIDHSHWHVESYDEERVEVVNPDPRYYPPDLDFACGSLDSANATASALFRSDIFRNPGTNDDPMKGKILVVELAGHGLIALGTNRRQVTRALTDERVMKLRPPRWV
;
A
#
# COMPACT_ATOMS: atom_id res chain seq x y z
N MET A 1 38.96 -25.90 24.85
CA MET A 1 38.73 -24.54 25.37
C MET A 1 38.50 -23.62 24.17
N PRO A 2 37.32 -23.03 23.99
CA PRO A 2 37.06 -22.13 22.87
C PRO A 2 37.69 -20.76 23.15
N LYS A 3 38.36 -20.21 22.13
CA LYS A 3 39.03 -18.90 22.18
C LYS A 3 37.98 -17.78 22.26
N GLU A 4 38.13 -16.92 23.27
CA GLU A 4 37.42 -15.64 23.36
C GLU A 4 37.75 -14.77 22.15
N VAL A 5 36.72 -14.40 21.38
CA VAL A 5 36.80 -13.33 20.39
C VAL A 5 36.63 -12.02 21.16
N LYS A 6 37.70 -11.22 21.20
CA LYS A 6 37.68 -9.89 21.80
C LYS A 6 36.66 -9.01 21.08
N GLN A 7 35.67 -8.49 21.81
CA GLN A 7 34.86 -7.34 21.41
C GLN A 7 35.80 -6.15 21.21
N SER A 8 35.88 -5.62 19.99
CA SER A 8 36.51 -4.33 19.73
C SER A 8 35.64 -3.21 20.32
N ALA A 9 36.30 -2.36 21.09
CA ALA A 9 35.72 -1.19 21.74
C ALA A 9 35.13 -0.23 20.71
N TRP A 10 33.87 0.14 20.92
CA TRP A 10 33.22 1.29 20.29
C TRP A 10 33.64 2.54 21.08
N GLY A 11 34.43 3.41 20.46
CA GLY A 11 34.92 4.69 20.98
C GLY A 11 36.13 5.12 20.14
N GLU A 12 36.31 6.35 19.66
CA GLU A 12 35.75 7.67 19.97
C GLU A 12 35.97 8.56 18.72
N ASN A 13 35.21 9.65 18.60
CA ASN A 13 35.48 10.82 17.74
C ASN A 13 35.53 10.64 16.22
N HIS A 14 34.36 10.44 15.62
CA HIS A 14 34.04 11.10 14.35
C HIS A 14 32.96 12.13 14.63
N GLY A 15 33.17 13.38 14.20
CA GLY A 15 32.19 14.45 14.36
C GLY A 15 30.95 14.10 13.54
N TRP A 16 29.99 13.43 14.20
CA TRP A 16 28.67 13.18 13.66
C TRP A 16 28.01 14.53 13.41
N HIS A 17 27.76 14.84 12.13
CA HIS A 17 26.89 15.97 11.80
C HIS A 17 25.55 15.75 12.51
N ALA A 18 25.00 16.81 13.09
CA ALA A 18 23.67 16.76 13.70
C ALA A 18 22.65 16.25 12.66
N PRO A 19 21.65 15.44 13.06
CA PRO A 19 20.60 14.98 12.16
C PRO A 19 19.98 16.15 11.40
N SER A 20 19.53 15.89 10.16
CA SER A 20 18.97 16.89 9.24
C SER A 20 18.03 17.86 9.97
N THR A 21 18.38 19.14 9.90
CA THR A 21 17.61 20.22 10.53
C THR A 21 16.35 20.58 9.73
N GLU A 22 16.09 19.95 8.58
CA GLU A 22 14.95 20.27 7.73
C GLU A 22 13.71 19.40 7.99
N LEU A 23 13.89 18.10 8.27
CA LEU A 23 12.75 17.19 8.46
C LEU A 23 12.06 17.39 9.82
N ILE A 24 12.85 17.63 10.87
CA ILE A 24 12.39 17.73 12.27
C ILE A 24 11.46 18.94 12.49
N PRO A 25 11.74 20.15 11.97
CA PRO A 25 10.82 21.30 12.09
C PRO A 25 9.51 21.12 11.32
N VAL A 26 9.54 20.48 10.13
CA VAL A 26 8.32 20.21 9.34
C VAL A 26 7.36 19.28 10.10
N LEU A 27 7.88 18.28 10.80
CA LEU A 27 7.08 17.37 11.62
C LEU A 27 6.55 18.07 12.89
N ARG A 28 7.33 18.97 13.52
CA ARG A 28 6.95 19.69 14.74
C ARG A 28 5.91 20.80 14.54
N GLU A 29 5.90 21.53 13.42
CA GLU A 29 4.96 22.65 13.21
C GLU A 29 3.52 22.23 12.85
N LYS A 30 3.29 20.96 12.48
CA LYS A 30 2.03 20.51 11.85
C LYS A 30 0.96 19.96 12.82
N ALA A 31 1.25 19.87 14.12
CA ALA A 31 0.37 19.26 15.12
C ALA A 31 -0.82 20.14 15.61
N LYS A 32 -1.18 21.23 14.91
CA LYS A 32 -2.33 22.07 15.28
C LYS A 32 -3.41 22.07 14.18
N SER A 33 -4.49 21.32 14.43
CA SER A 33 -5.83 21.40 13.78
C SER A 33 -6.00 21.00 12.30
N LYS A 34 -4.97 20.52 11.61
CA LYS A 34 -5.08 20.06 10.20
C LYS A 34 -4.76 18.56 10.10
N PRO A 35 -5.51 17.76 9.32
CA PRO A 35 -5.20 16.36 9.08
C PRO A 35 -3.98 16.25 8.15
N VAL A 36 -2.79 16.52 8.67
CA VAL A 36 -1.53 16.34 7.93
C VAL A 36 -0.98 14.95 8.21
N TRP A 37 -0.36 14.33 7.20
CA TRP A 37 0.32 13.05 7.35
C TRP A 37 1.26 13.07 8.55
N ASN A 38 1.02 12.13 9.47
CA ASN A 38 1.72 12.01 10.73
C ASN A 38 2.11 10.52 10.91
N PRO A 39 3.30 10.12 10.46
CA PRO A 39 3.72 8.74 10.55
C PRO A 39 3.86 8.28 12.00
N LEU A 40 3.55 7.02 12.24
CA LEU A 40 3.80 6.36 13.50
C LEU A 40 5.30 6.10 13.72
N PRO A 41 5.72 6.05 14.98
CA PRO A 41 6.96 5.40 15.42
C PRO A 41 7.27 4.10 14.69
N VAL A 42 8.53 3.92 14.27
CA VAL A 42 9.02 2.66 13.67
C VAL A 42 9.91 1.93 14.66
N HIS A 43 9.47 0.76 15.13
CA HIS A 43 10.34 -0.18 15.84
C HIS A 43 10.96 -1.15 14.83
N PHE A 44 12.28 -1.30 14.79
CA PHE A 44 12.93 -2.19 13.82
C PHE A 44 14.01 -3.05 14.44
N ALA A 45 14.27 -4.21 13.83
CA ALA A 45 15.35 -5.11 14.18
C ALA A 45 16.36 -5.29 13.06
N ILE A 46 17.62 -5.50 13.41
CA ILE A 46 18.68 -5.80 12.43
C ILE A 46 19.00 -7.29 12.55
N ASP A 47 18.84 -8.03 11.46
CA ASP A 47 19.17 -9.45 11.42
C ASP A 47 20.57 -9.67 10.84
N ILE A 48 20.83 -9.14 9.65
CA ILE A 48 22.17 -9.10 9.05
C ILE A 48 22.64 -7.66 9.10
N GLY A 49 23.72 -7.41 9.84
CA GLY A 49 24.28 -6.07 10.04
C GLY A 49 25.08 -5.56 8.83
N PRO A 50 25.42 -4.26 8.83
CA PRO A 50 26.20 -3.61 7.77
C PRO A 50 27.46 -4.38 7.40
N SER A 51 27.78 -4.41 6.11
CA SER A 51 29.01 -5.04 5.57
C SER A 51 30.13 -4.05 5.26
N ASN A 52 29.83 -2.75 5.25
CA ASN A 52 30.79 -1.69 4.95
C ASN A 52 30.49 -0.38 5.68
N PRO A 53 31.47 0.54 5.81
CA PRO A 53 31.31 1.80 6.54
C PRO A 53 30.19 2.70 6.01
N PHE A 54 29.92 2.66 4.70
CA PHE A 54 28.82 3.43 4.12
C PHE A 54 27.47 2.96 4.66
N GLN A 55 27.21 1.65 4.67
CA GLN A 55 25.98 1.09 5.25
C GLN A 55 25.82 1.41 6.75
N GLU A 56 26.92 1.37 7.51
CA GLU A 56 26.90 1.74 8.93
C GLU A 56 26.47 3.20 9.14
N ARG A 57 27.02 4.12 8.33
CA ARG A 57 26.65 5.54 8.40
C ARG A 57 25.21 5.78 7.97
N ALA A 58 24.78 5.20 6.85
CA ALA A 58 23.40 5.32 6.37
C ALA A 58 22.41 4.83 7.44
N LEU A 59 22.70 3.69 8.09
CA LEU A 59 21.92 3.20 9.21
C LEU A 59 21.87 4.20 10.37
N ALA A 60 23.01 4.75 10.78
CA ALA A 60 23.09 5.68 11.90
C ALA A 60 22.26 6.96 11.64
N GLU A 61 22.35 7.52 10.44
CA GLU A 61 21.61 8.73 10.05
C GLU A 61 20.10 8.49 9.92
N MET A 62 19.70 7.38 9.30
CA MET A 62 18.28 6.99 9.25
C MET A 62 17.74 6.73 10.66
N THR A 63 18.50 6.02 11.51
CA THR A 63 18.10 5.73 12.90
C THR A 63 17.90 7.03 13.68
N ALA A 64 18.83 7.98 13.61
CA ALA A 64 18.72 9.27 14.29
C ALA A 64 17.42 10.02 13.97
N THR A 65 16.94 9.87 12.74
CA THR A 65 15.69 10.48 12.28
C THR A 65 14.46 9.68 12.72
N LEU A 66 14.48 8.36 12.50
CA LEU A 66 13.39 7.43 12.85
C LEU A 66 13.11 7.38 14.36
N THR A 67 14.09 7.71 15.19
CA THR A 67 13.99 7.73 16.67
C THR A 67 14.01 9.14 17.24
N SER A 68 13.86 10.19 16.43
CA SER A 68 13.91 11.56 16.91
C SER A 68 12.71 11.90 17.80
N GLU A 69 12.90 12.78 18.79
CA GLU A 69 11.82 13.26 19.68
C GLU A 69 10.65 13.92 18.93
N ALA A 70 10.85 14.35 17.68
CA ALA A 70 9.77 14.85 16.84
C ALA A 70 8.73 13.78 16.46
N LEU A 71 9.03 12.50 16.67
CA LEU A 71 8.15 11.36 16.50
C LEU A 71 7.70 10.77 17.87
N GLU A 72 7.69 11.60 18.93
CA GLU A 72 7.53 11.25 20.36
C GLU A 72 6.55 10.08 20.66
N GLY A 73 7.06 9.08 21.40
CA GLY A 73 6.38 7.80 21.73
C GLY A 73 7.20 6.53 21.45
N THR A 74 8.42 6.66 20.95
CA THR A 74 9.33 5.57 20.52
C THR A 74 10.20 5.04 21.67
N GLU A 75 9.93 3.83 22.16
CA GLU A 75 11.00 2.98 22.70
C GLU A 75 11.65 2.24 21.53
N THR A 76 12.96 2.39 21.38
CA THR A 76 13.73 1.65 20.38
C THR A 76 14.72 0.78 21.14
N GLU A 77 14.43 -0.52 21.26
CA GLU A 77 15.53 -1.46 21.47
C GLU A 77 16.18 -1.64 20.11
N VAL A 78 17.35 -1.04 19.88
CA VAL A 78 18.18 -1.39 18.71
C VAL A 78 18.57 -2.85 18.87
N PRO A 79 18.08 -3.77 18.02
CA PRO A 79 18.29 -5.18 18.28
C PRO A 79 19.74 -5.52 18.03
N THR A 80 20.47 -5.79 19.11
CA THR A 80 21.73 -6.50 19.02
C THR A 80 21.41 -7.96 18.67
N ARG A 81 22.41 -8.74 18.25
CA ARG A 81 22.27 -10.21 18.01
C ARG A 81 21.60 -11.01 19.14
N LYS A 82 21.38 -10.41 20.32
CA LYS A 82 20.78 -11.02 21.51
C LYS A 82 19.44 -10.40 21.95
N THR A 83 18.92 -9.39 21.25
CA THR A 83 17.68 -8.74 21.66
C THR A 83 16.52 -9.71 21.51
N LEU A 84 15.83 -9.94 22.62
CA LEU A 84 14.68 -10.83 22.69
C LEU A 84 13.49 -10.11 22.01
N LEU A 85 12.73 -10.83 21.18
CA LEU A 85 11.67 -10.29 20.31
C LEU A 85 10.38 -9.92 21.08
N ASP A 86 10.53 -9.46 22.32
CA ASP A 86 9.46 -9.38 23.30
C ASP A 86 8.51 -8.20 22.96
N GLY A 87 9.04 -7.18 22.26
CA GLY A 87 8.30 -6.23 21.42
C GLY A 87 8.45 -6.59 19.96
N ARG A 88 7.36 -6.97 19.27
CA ARG A 88 7.42 -7.34 17.84
C ARG A 88 7.89 -6.12 17.02
N PRO A 89 9.02 -6.19 16.29
CA PRO A 89 9.43 -5.08 15.43
C PRO A 89 8.41 -4.86 14.30
N ASN A 90 8.23 -3.61 13.87
CA ASN A 90 7.46 -3.25 12.67
C ASN A 90 8.24 -3.55 11.39
N MET A 91 9.57 -3.62 11.47
CA MET A 91 10.47 -3.79 10.33
C MET A 91 11.67 -4.67 10.71
N ILE A 92 12.09 -5.56 9.81
CA ILE A 92 13.38 -6.25 9.92
C ILE A 92 14.31 -5.69 8.84
N VAL A 93 15.44 -5.13 9.24
CA VAL A 93 16.46 -4.56 8.37
C VAL A 93 17.52 -5.62 8.08
N MET A 94 17.85 -5.73 6.80
CA MET A 94 18.86 -6.63 6.25
C MET A 94 19.87 -5.82 5.46
N PHE A 95 21.16 -6.07 5.67
CA PHE A 95 22.20 -5.46 4.85
C PHE A 95 22.73 -6.42 3.79
N GLY A 96 22.89 -5.91 2.56
CA GLY A 96 23.60 -6.60 1.49
C GLY A 96 25.12 -6.50 1.64
N ASP A 97 25.85 -7.23 0.79
CA ASP A 97 27.31 -7.32 0.81
C ASP A 97 28.03 -6.24 -0.03
N GLY A 98 27.28 -5.26 -0.56
CA GLY A 98 27.82 -4.24 -1.44
C GLY A 98 27.77 -4.58 -2.94
N THR A 99 27.18 -5.72 -3.31
CA THR A 99 27.05 -6.17 -4.71
C THR A 99 25.61 -6.12 -5.20
N LEU A 100 25.41 -5.95 -6.51
CA LEU A 100 24.09 -6.12 -7.13
C LEU A 100 23.66 -7.59 -7.02
N ASN A 101 22.38 -7.81 -6.74
CA ASN A 101 21.78 -9.13 -6.51
C ASN A 101 22.40 -9.86 -5.31
N ALA A 102 22.85 -9.08 -4.31
CA ALA A 102 23.40 -9.61 -3.06
C ALA A 102 22.47 -10.68 -2.49
N ARG A 103 23.00 -11.89 -2.33
CA ARG A 103 22.22 -13.02 -1.80
C ARG A 103 22.21 -12.95 -0.30
N VAL A 104 21.08 -12.51 0.24
CA VAL A 104 20.86 -12.39 1.67
C VAL A 104 19.82 -13.44 2.06
N ASN A 105 20.26 -14.53 2.71
CA ASN A 105 19.35 -15.60 3.09
C ASN A 105 18.58 -15.24 4.38
N THR A 106 17.41 -14.61 4.21
CA THR A 106 16.55 -14.18 5.34
C THR A 106 15.60 -15.28 5.82
N ILE A 107 15.52 -16.42 5.12
CA ILE A 107 14.57 -17.50 5.38
C ILE A 107 14.69 -18.04 6.82
N PRO A 108 15.89 -18.30 7.37
CA PRO A 108 16.02 -18.78 8.75
C PRO A 108 15.39 -17.83 9.78
N THR A 109 15.51 -16.52 9.56
CA THR A 109 14.92 -15.50 10.42
C THR A 109 13.42 -15.42 10.22
N TYR A 110 12.98 -15.35 8.95
CA TYR A 110 11.57 -15.38 8.59
C TYR A 110 10.82 -16.55 9.25
N LEU A 111 11.38 -17.76 9.25
CA LEU A 111 10.75 -18.96 9.83
C LEU A 111 10.66 -18.93 11.36
N LYS A 112 11.50 -18.17 12.05
CA LYS A 112 11.50 -18.04 13.52
C LYS A 112 10.52 -16.97 14.03
N LEU A 113 10.13 -16.02 13.18
CA LEU A 113 9.26 -14.92 13.58
C LEU A 113 7.81 -15.36 13.79
N PRO A 114 7.13 -14.85 14.82
CA PRO A 114 5.71 -15.13 15.07
C PRO A 114 4.82 -14.52 13.97
N THR A 115 3.59 -15.03 13.84
CA THR A 115 2.57 -14.46 12.94
C THR A 115 1.77 -13.37 13.67
N PRO A 116 1.36 -12.27 12.99
CA PRO A 116 1.80 -11.85 11.65
C PRO A 116 3.28 -11.46 11.66
N LYS A 117 3.98 -11.76 10.57
CA LYS A 117 5.41 -11.50 10.43
C LYS A 117 5.62 -10.05 9.98
N PRO A 118 6.64 -9.36 10.53
CA PRO A 118 6.98 -8.02 10.08
C PRO A 118 7.50 -8.04 8.64
N PRO A 119 7.28 -6.96 7.88
CA PRO A 119 7.93 -6.76 6.60
C PRO A 119 9.45 -6.56 6.74
N PHE A 120 10.19 -7.00 5.73
CA PHE A 120 11.65 -6.92 5.67
C PHE A 120 12.08 -5.76 4.75
N LEU A 121 13.13 -5.04 5.13
CA LEU A 121 13.78 -3.97 4.39
C LEU A 121 15.22 -4.38 4.05
N LEU A 122 15.56 -4.41 2.76
CA LEU A 122 16.94 -4.55 2.29
C LEU A 122 17.61 -3.19 2.21
N ILE A 123 18.77 -3.00 2.84
CA ILE A 123 19.66 -1.86 2.60
C ILE A 123 20.94 -2.40 1.96
N ASN A 124 21.30 -1.88 0.80
CA ASN A 124 22.54 -2.25 0.14
C ASN A 124 23.24 -1.01 -0.42
N THR A 125 24.53 -1.15 -0.70
CA THR A 125 25.36 -0.10 -1.31
C THR A 125 25.97 -0.68 -2.57
N VAL A 126 26.15 0.13 -3.62
CA VAL A 126 26.82 -0.26 -4.86
C VAL A 126 27.66 0.91 -5.35
N ASP A 127 28.78 0.62 -6.00
CA ASP A 127 29.65 1.68 -6.53
C ASP A 127 28.94 2.52 -7.59
N ARG A 128 28.05 1.90 -8.36
CA ARG A 128 27.25 2.55 -9.40
C ARG A 128 25.92 1.82 -9.59
N LEU A 129 24.81 2.54 -9.61
CA LEU A 129 23.52 1.98 -10.03
C LEU A 129 23.57 1.75 -11.55
N PRO A 130 23.12 0.57 -12.02
CA PRO A 130 22.92 0.35 -13.45
C PRO A 130 21.72 1.18 -13.94
N LEU A 131 21.39 1.06 -15.23
CA LEU A 131 20.13 1.60 -15.72
C LEU A 131 18.98 1.00 -14.89
N VAL A 132 18.26 1.86 -14.18
CA VAL A 132 17.19 1.45 -13.29
C VAL A 132 15.97 1.08 -14.13
N ASP A 133 15.54 -0.16 -13.99
CA ASP A 133 14.24 -0.63 -14.44
C ASP A 133 13.54 -1.44 -13.34
N PHE A 134 12.28 -1.78 -13.61
CA PHE A 134 11.44 -2.56 -12.73
C PHE A 134 12.00 -3.95 -12.43
N GLU A 135 12.64 -4.59 -13.42
CA GLU A 135 13.18 -5.95 -13.31
C GLU A 135 14.35 -5.97 -12.34
N LEU A 136 15.28 -5.02 -12.44
CA LEU A 136 16.38 -4.86 -11.50
C LEU A 136 15.87 -4.71 -10.06
N ALA A 137 14.91 -3.81 -9.85
CA ALA A 137 14.33 -3.54 -8.54
C ALA A 137 13.74 -4.82 -7.92
N ARG A 138 12.93 -5.55 -8.69
CA ARG A 138 12.29 -6.78 -8.24
C ARG A 138 13.31 -7.90 -8.03
N THR A 139 14.34 -8.03 -8.87
CA THR A 139 15.44 -9.00 -8.67
C THR A 139 16.19 -8.75 -7.37
N GLN A 140 16.49 -7.50 -6.99
CA GLN A 140 17.15 -7.22 -5.70
C GLN A 140 16.31 -7.71 -4.51
N LEU A 141 15.02 -7.42 -4.54
CA LEU A 141 14.10 -7.78 -3.45
C LEU A 141 13.89 -9.29 -3.35
N VAL A 142 13.79 -9.98 -4.49
CA VAL A 142 13.72 -11.44 -4.51
C VAL A 142 15.04 -12.04 -4.03
N ALA A 143 16.20 -11.56 -4.48
CA ALA A 143 17.49 -12.05 -4.00
C ALA A 143 17.68 -11.86 -2.48
N GLY A 144 17.18 -10.75 -1.95
CA GLY A 144 17.20 -10.45 -0.51
C GLY A 144 16.00 -10.98 0.28
N ALA A 145 15.03 -11.63 -0.36
CA ALA A 145 13.78 -12.08 0.27
C ALA A 145 13.09 -10.98 1.12
N CYS A 146 13.06 -9.74 0.63
CA CYS A 146 12.57 -8.55 1.33
C CYS A 146 11.30 -7.97 0.70
N ASN A 147 10.52 -7.21 1.49
CA ASN A 147 9.31 -6.52 1.02
C ASN A 147 9.64 -5.22 0.30
N ASN A 148 10.55 -4.43 0.88
CA ASN A 148 11.06 -3.20 0.30
C ASN A 148 12.58 -3.20 0.36
N GLY A 149 13.20 -2.27 -0.34
CA GLY A 149 14.65 -2.16 -0.35
C GLY A 149 15.16 -0.84 -0.88
N VAL A 150 16.36 -0.47 -0.44
CA VAL A 150 17.11 0.67 -0.92
C VAL A 150 18.49 0.24 -1.37
N LEU A 151 18.89 0.70 -2.56
CA LEU A 151 20.27 0.61 -3.05
C LEU A 151 20.87 2.01 -3.08
N PHE A 152 21.91 2.25 -2.28
CA PHE A 152 22.65 3.51 -2.32
C PHE A 152 23.78 3.44 -3.34
N GLU A 153 23.91 4.48 -4.18
CA GLU A 153 25.02 4.66 -5.12
C GLU A 153 26.16 5.44 -4.44
N GLY A 154 27.34 4.83 -4.34
CA GLY A 154 28.55 5.50 -3.89
C GLY A 154 29.65 4.53 -3.51
N PRO A 155 30.89 5.01 -3.36
CA PRO A 155 32.02 4.17 -2.97
C PRO A 155 31.74 3.51 -1.61
N GLN A 156 31.94 2.20 -1.50
CA GLN A 156 31.66 1.44 -0.27
C GLN A 156 32.44 1.94 0.98
N ASN A 157 33.60 2.56 0.75
CA ASN A 157 34.42 3.19 1.79
C ASN A 157 34.16 4.69 1.96
N GLY A 158 33.31 5.26 1.11
CA GLY A 158 32.87 6.65 1.23
C GLY A 158 31.66 6.77 2.13
N TYR A 159 31.10 7.98 2.15
CA TYR A 159 30.10 8.35 3.13
C TYR A 159 28.92 9.13 2.58
N GLU A 160 28.96 9.50 1.29
CA GLU A 160 27.97 10.37 0.68
C GLU A 160 27.34 9.64 -0.51
N PRO A 161 26.04 9.28 -0.45
CA PRO A 161 25.32 8.78 -1.61
C PRO A 161 25.29 9.83 -2.70
N SER A 162 25.56 9.41 -3.93
CA SER A 162 25.34 10.20 -5.14
C SER A 162 23.95 9.97 -5.75
N ALA A 163 23.34 8.83 -5.42
CA ALA A 163 21.96 8.49 -5.74
C ALA A 163 21.46 7.39 -4.77
N ALA A 164 20.15 7.15 -4.77
CA ALA A 164 19.57 5.94 -4.19
C ALA A 164 18.44 5.40 -5.07
N LEU A 165 18.20 4.10 -5.02
CA LEU A 165 17.04 3.45 -5.62
C LEU A 165 16.17 2.86 -4.52
N TRP A 166 14.99 3.43 -4.29
CA TRP A 166 13.94 2.83 -3.46
C TRP A 166 13.14 1.82 -4.29
N THR A 167 12.76 0.69 -3.69
CA THR A 167 12.06 -0.41 -4.35
C THR A 167 11.07 -1.08 -3.41
N SER A 168 9.95 -1.56 -3.96
CA SER A 168 8.95 -2.36 -3.25
C SER A 168 8.54 -3.58 -4.07
N MET A 169 8.22 -4.68 -3.38
CA MET A 169 7.67 -5.88 -3.98
C MET A 169 6.28 -5.64 -4.58
N GLN A 170 5.61 -4.54 -4.25
CA GLN A 170 4.37 -4.10 -4.90
C GLN A 170 4.59 -3.55 -6.32
N GLY A 171 5.84 -3.34 -6.71
CA GLY A 171 6.25 -2.85 -8.03
C GLY A 171 6.77 -1.42 -8.03
N ASN A 172 6.63 -0.72 -6.91
CA ASN A 172 7.02 0.67 -6.75
C ASN A 172 8.55 0.80 -6.80
N HIS A 173 9.09 1.68 -7.63
CA HIS A 173 10.53 2.00 -7.60
C HIS A 173 10.82 3.47 -7.93
N MET A 174 11.67 4.11 -7.13
CA MET A 174 12.03 5.52 -7.28
C MET A 174 13.54 5.68 -7.27
N GLU A 175 14.06 6.34 -8.29
CA GLU A 175 15.45 6.78 -8.34
C GLU A 175 15.58 8.19 -7.76
N LEU A 176 16.40 8.33 -6.72
CA LEU A 176 16.65 9.56 -5.99
C LEU A 176 18.02 10.11 -6.40
N ARG A 177 18.04 11.06 -7.33
CA ARG A 177 19.25 11.81 -7.72
C ARG A 177 19.19 13.22 -7.14
N LYS A 178 19.51 13.33 -5.85
CA LYS A 178 19.48 14.58 -5.07
C LYS A 178 20.82 14.78 -4.34
N PRO A 179 21.15 15.99 -3.89
CA PRO A 179 22.31 16.20 -3.01
C PRO A 179 22.20 15.39 -1.71
N TYR A 180 23.33 14.99 -1.16
CA TYR A 180 23.40 14.59 0.25
C TYR A 180 23.25 15.84 1.14
N PRO A 181 22.46 15.85 2.23
CA PRO A 181 21.78 14.71 2.90
C PRO A 181 20.36 14.39 2.42
N GLU A 182 19.80 15.11 1.45
CA GLU A 182 18.39 14.96 1.02
C GLU A 182 18.02 13.53 0.58
N ILE A 183 18.97 12.78 0.02
CA ILE A 183 18.77 11.35 -0.31
C ILE A 183 18.38 10.54 0.93
N ILE A 184 19.09 10.72 2.06
CA ILE A 184 18.82 9.97 3.30
C ILE A 184 17.47 10.38 3.88
N ASP A 185 17.14 11.66 3.84
CA ASP A 185 15.86 12.18 4.31
C ASP A 185 14.68 11.59 3.51
N ASP A 186 14.80 11.53 2.19
CA ASP A 186 13.76 10.95 1.32
C ASP A 186 13.61 9.44 1.50
N VAL A 187 14.71 8.71 1.62
CA VAL A 187 14.65 7.27 1.96
C VAL A 187 13.97 7.08 3.31
N THR A 188 14.29 7.92 4.30
CA THR A 188 13.67 7.85 5.63
C THR A 188 12.18 8.15 5.58
N LYS A 189 11.73 9.15 4.81
CA LYS A 189 10.30 9.43 4.61
C LYS A 189 9.58 8.22 4.01
N ARG A 190 10.17 7.52 3.05
CA ARG A 190 9.58 6.31 2.44
C ARG A 190 9.53 5.15 3.43
N ILE A 191 10.55 4.98 4.26
CA ILE A 191 10.51 4.02 5.37
C ILE A 191 9.34 4.37 6.30
N LEU A 192 9.15 5.64 6.68
CA LEU A 192 8.01 6.05 7.50
C LEU A 192 6.66 5.81 6.80
N ALA A 193 6.55 6.05 5.49
CA ALA A 193 5.32 5.83 4.74
C ALA A 193 4.92 4.34 4.63
N HIS A 194 5.91 3.44 4.64
CA HIS A 194 5.69 1.99 4.53
C HIS A 194 5.64 1.27 5.87
N TYR A 195 6.45 1.69 6.84
CA TYR A 195 6.63 0.97 8.11
C TYR A 195 6.06 1.75 9.31
N GLY A 196 6.00 3.08 9.20
CA GLY A 196 5.39 3.99 10.18
C GLY A 196 3.92 4.27 9.86
N THR A 197 3.19 3.30 9.31
CA THR A 197 1.76 3.46 8.98
C THR A 197 0.90 2.42 9.68
N LYS A 198 -0.35 2.76 9.97
CA LYS A 198 -1.32 1.81 10.51
C LYS A 198 -1.84 0.93 9.38
N TYR A 199 -1.33 -0.29 9.31
CA TYR A 199 -1.92 -1.33 8.47
C TYR A 199 -3.29 -1.74 9.00
N VAL A 200 -4.23 -1.93 8.10
CA VAL A 200 -5.57 -2.49 8.36
C VAL A 200 -5.40 -4.00 8.59
N THR A 201 -4.76 -4.36 9.72
CA THR A 201 -4.38 -5.74 10.05
C THR A 201 -5.58 -6.56 10.53
N GLN A 202 -6.59 -5.91 11.12
CA GLN A 202 -7.89 -6.50 11.43
C GLN A 202 -8.84 -6.34 10.23
N ARG A 203 -8.39 -6.84 9.06
CA ARG A 203 -9.14 -6.79 7.79
C ARG A 203 -10.61 -7.19 8.02
N TYR A 204 -10.80 -8.30 8.71
CA TYR A 204 -12.10 -8.84 9.08
C TYR A 204 -12.40 -8.53 10.55
N ALA A 205 -13.38 -7.65 10.78
CA ALA A 205 -13.85 -7.31 12.12
C ALA A 205 -14.95 -8.26 12.64
N GLY A 206 -15.54 -9.07 11.75
CA GLY A 206 -16.57 -10.05 12.10
C GLY A 206 -17.55 -10.33 10.96
N GLU A 207 -18.59 -11.11 11.27
CA GLU A 207 -19.74 -11.33 10.40
C GLU A 207 -20.96 -10.61 10.97
N ALA A 208 -21.80 -10.08 10.09
CA ALA A 208 -23.13 -9.60 10.43
C ALA A 208 -24.21 -10.37 9.65
N PRO A 209 -25.42 -10.50 10.21
CA PRO A 209 -26.56 -11.05 9.49
C PRO A 209 -26.90 -10.16 8.28
N SER A 210 -27.23 -10.79 7.16
CA SER A 210 -27.75 -10.10 5.97
C SER A 210 -29.26 -9.88 6.06
N TRP A 211 -29.72 -8.78 5.45
CA TRP A 211 -31.14 -8.59 5.17
C TRP A 211 -31.56 -9.26 3.86
N PHE A 212 -30.63 -9.53 2.94
CA PHE A 212 -30.87 -10.23 1.68
C PHE A 212 -30.62 -11.75 1.78
N THR A 213 -31.13 -12.49 0.81
CA THR A 213 -31.03 -13.95 0.69
C THR A 213 -29.88 -14.35 -0.24
N TRP A 214 -29.45 -15.61 -0.13
CA TRP A 214 -28.49 -16.17 -1.09
C TRP A 214 -28.95 -16.05 -2.54
N GLY A 215 -30.23 -16.29 -2.82
CA GLY A 215 -30.75 -16.20 -4.18
C GLY A 215 -30.80 -14.77 -4.74
N GLU A 216 -30.80 -13.74 -3.88
CA GLU A 216 -30.64 -12.34 -4.30
C GLU A 216 -29.17 -12.03 -4.60
N TRP A 217 -28.25 -12.41 -3.71
CA TRP A 217 -26.80 -12.30 -3.91
C TRP A 217 -26.33 -13.03 -5.17
N GLU A 218 -26.75 -14.27 -5.35
CA GLU A 218 -26.37 -15.12 -6.49
C GLU A 218 -26.80 -14.52 -7.84
N ARG A 219 -27.86 -13.70 -7.85
CA ARG A 219 -28.36 -13.02 -9.06
C ARG A 219 -27.78 -11.62 -9.25
N SER A 220 -26.98 -11.13 -8.31
CA SER A 220 -26.35 -9.82 -8.43
C SER A 220 -25.47 -9.76 -9.68
N PRO A 221 -25.57 -8.70 -10.50
CA PRO A 221 -24.78 -8.57 -11.72
C PRO A 221 -23.28 -8.41 -11.45
N ILE A 222 -22.88 -8.10 -10.21
CA ILE A 222 -21.48 -7.89 -9.86
C ILE A 222 -20.60 -9.12 -10.13
N HIS A 223 -21.15 -10.33 -10.00
CA HIS A 223 -20.39 -11.57 -10.19
C HIS A 223 -19.88 -11.73 -11.63
N PRO A 224 -20.76 -11.78 -12.66
CA PRO A 224 -20.31 -11.86 -14.04
C PRO A 224 -19.55 -10.60 -14.49
N GLU A 225 -19.91 -9.41 -14.01
CA GLU A 225 -19.24 -8.17 -14.42
C GLU A 225 -17.80 -8.07 -13.91
N VAL A 226 -17.55 -8.43 -12.65
CA VAL A 226 -16.19 -8.44 -12.09
C VAL A 226 -15.36 -9.55 -12.72
N ALA A 227 -15.94 -10.71 -13.01
CA ALA A 227 -15.25 -11.79 -13.73
C ALA A 227 -14.85 -11.38 -15.16
N GLU A 228 -15.76 -10.75 -15.92
CA GLU A 228 -15.48 -10.23 -17.27
C GLU A 228 -14.37 -9.17 -17.25
N ALA A 229 -14.41 -8.25 -16.28
CA ALA A 229 -13.39 -7.24 -16.09
C ALA A 229 -12.04 -7.85 -15.73
N ALA A 230 -12.01 -8.83 -14.82
CA ALA A 230 -10.79 -9.52 -14.42
C ALA A 230 -10.11 -10.21 -15.61
N TRP A 231 -10.90 -10.92 -16.43
CA TRP A 231 -10.39 -11.56 -17.64
C TRP A 231 -9.88 -10.55 -18.67
N SER A 232 -10.62 -9.46 -18.89
CA SER A 232 -10.24 -8.42 -19.85
C SER A 232 -8.94 -7.72 -19.46
N LEU A 233 -8.81 -7.35 -18.20
CA LEU A 233 -7.59 -6.74 -17.65
C LEU A 233 -6.40 -7.71 -17.69
N GLY A 234 -6.63 -9.00 -17.35
CA GLY A 234 -5.61 -10.03 -17.48
C GLY A 234 -5.13 -10.23 -18.92
N LYS A 235 -6.05 -10.28 -19.88
CA LYS A 235 -5.73 -10.40 -21.31
C LYS A 235 -4.94 -9.19 -21.84
N SER A 236 -5.18 -8.00 -21.30
CA SER A 236 -4.41 -6.80 -21.62
C SER A 236 -3.04 -6.72 -20.95
N GLY A 237 -2.71 -7.66 -20.05
CA GLY A 237 -1.45 -7.65 -19.29
C GLY A 237 -1.40 -6.63 -18.16
N LEU A 238 -2.50 -5.93 -17.89
CA LEU A 238 -2.60 -4.94 -16.81
C LEU A 238 -2.71 -5.58 -15.43
N VAL A 239 -3.14 -6.83 -15.36
CA VAL A 239 -3.25 -7.59 -14.12
C VAL A 239 -2.65 -8.98 -14.32
N GLN A 240 -1.92 -9.45 -13.31
CA GLN A 240 -1.36 -10.79 -13.27
C GLN A 240 -1.94 -11.54 -12.08
N ASP A 241 -2.25 -12.83 -12.25
CA ASP A 241 -2.79 -13.65 -11.16
C ASP A 241 -1.84 -13.77 -9.98
N LYS A 242 -0.55 -13.91 -10.29
CA LYS A 242 0.57 -14.04 -9.35
C LYS A 242 1.81 -13.47 -10.03
N VAL A 243 2.63 -12.76 -9.26
CA VAL A 243 3.99 -12.44 -9.71
C VAL A 243 4.79 -13.73 -9.71
N ASP A 244 5.29 -14.10 -10.89
CA ASP A 244 6.15 -15.28 -11.07
C ASP A 244 7.57 -14.97 -10.57
N LEU A 245 7.79 -15.19 -9.28
CA LEU A 245 9.08 -14.92 -8.62
C LEU A 245 10.23 -15.78 -9.16
N SER A 246 9.94 -16.90 -9.83
CA SER A 246 10.98 -17.78 -10.40
C SER A 246 11.76 -17.13 -11.54
N ARG A 247 11.18 -16.10 -12.18
CA ARG A 247 11.85 -15.33 -13.25
C ARG A 247 13.00 -14.47 -12.75
N TYR A 248 13.00 -14.16 -11.45
CA TYR A 248 13.96 -13.27 -10.83
C TYR A 248 15.03 -14.03 -10.04
N PHE A 249 14.88 -15.34 -9.85
CA PHE A 249 15.80 -16.14 -9.05
C PHE A 249 15.74 -17.63 -9.37
N ASP A 250 16.89 -18.22 -9.69
CA ASP A 250 17.00 -19.62 -10.17
C ASP A 250 16.98 -20.69 -9.05
N ASP A 251 16.84 -20.31 -7.78
CA ASP A 251 16.77 -21.26 -6.65
C ASP A 251 15.31 -21.49 -6.26
N ASP A 252 14.77 -22.63 -6.68
CA ASP A 252 13.40 -23.06 -6.41
C ASP A 252 13.04 -23.07 -4.91
N ILE A 253 13.99 -23.43 -4.04
CA ILE A 253 13.75 -23.48 -2.59
C ILE A 253 13.61 -22.07 -2.03
N HIS A 254 14.47 -21.15 -2.49
CA HIS A 254 14.41 -19.74 -2.12
C HIS A 254 13.13 -19.10 -2.63
N VAL A 255 12.81 -19.27 -3.92
CA VAL A 255 11.58 -18.80 -4.54
C VAL A 255 10.37 -19.31 -3.77
N TRP A 256 10.27 -20.62 -3.53
CA TRP A 256 9.17 -21.20 -2.77
C TRP A 256 9.06 -20.62 -1.35
N SER A 257 10.20 -20.39 -0.70
CA SER A 257 10.24 -19.82 0.66
C SER A 257 9.78 -18.37 0.66
N ILE A 258 10.20 -17.57 -0.32
CA ILE A 258 9.71 -16.20 -0.52
C ILE A 258 8.24 -16.22 -0.89
N GLN A 259 7.76 -17.16 -1.69
CA GLN A 259 6.34 -17.25 -2.00
C GLN A 259 5.52 -17.55 -0.74
N LYS A 260 5.99 -18.45 0.12
CA LYS A 260 5.39 -18.62 1.45
C LYS A 260 5.52 -17.37 2.32
N ALA A 261 6.56 -16.57 2.09
CA ALA A 261 6.82 -15.39 2.87
C ALA A 261 5.97 -14.17 2.48
N LEU A 262 5.86 -13.94 1.19
CA LEU A 262 5.41 -12.72 0.54
C LEU A 262 4.23 -12.97 -0.42
N ASN A 263 4.10 -14.12 -1.10
CA ASN A 263 3.11 -14.30 -2.18
C ASN A 263 1.64 -14.28 -1.74
N LYS A 264 1.31 -14.42 -0.45
CA LYS A 264 -0.07 -14.15 0.00
C LYS A 264 -0.49 -12.68 -0.23
N SER A 265 0.44 -11.80 -0.54
CA SER A 265 0.23 -10.35 -0.75
C SER A 265 0.78 -9.80 -2.08
N LEU A 266 1.24 -10.64 -3.01
CA LEU A 266 1.84 -10.20 -4.29
C LEU A 266 0.90 -10.35 -5.51
N GLY A 267 -0.39 -10.56 -5.29
CA GLY A 267 -1.38 -10.39 -6.35
C GLY A 267 -1.56 -8.91 -6.60
N GLU A 268 -1.23 -8.43 -7.80
CA GLU A 268 -1.44 -7.05 -8.19
C GLU A 268 -2.92 -6.85 -8.52
N SER A 269 -3.47 -5.68 -8.18
CA SER A 269 -4.85 -5.27 -8.41
C SER A 269 -5.92 -5.85 -7.46
N MET A 270 -6.93 -5.02 -7.24
CA MET A 270 -8.14 -5.30 -6.46
C MET A 270 -9.34 -4.76 -7.23
N ARG A 271 -10.47 -5.46 -7.15
CA ARG A 271 -11.74 -5.00 -7.72
C ARG A 271 -12.82 -5.04 -6.68
N ALA A 272 -13.58 -3.96 -6.62
CA ALA A 272 -14.75 -3.86 -5.79
C ALA A 272 -15.93 -3.31 -6.61
N GLN A 273 -17.11 -3.85 -6.37
CA GLN A 273 -18.35 -3.37 -6.97
C GLN A 273 -19.44 -3.29 -5.92
N PHE A 274 -20.12 -2.16 -5.83
CA PHE A 274 -21.29 -1.95 -5.02
C PHE A 274 -22.55 -2.30 -5.82
N ASP A 275 -23.37 -3.18 -5.27
CA ASP A 275 -24.72 -3.45 -5.74
C ASP A 275 -25.68 -2.48 -5.02
N PRO A 276 -26.27 -1.49 -5.71
CA PRO A 276 -27.16 -0.51 -5.08
C PRO A 276 -28.46 -1.13 -4.60
N ASP A 277 -28.98 -2.16 -5.28
CA ASP A 277 -30.24 -2.81 -4.91
C ASP A 277 -30.06 -3.60 -3.60
N LEU A 278 -28.92 -4.26 -3.44
CA LEU A 278 -28.56 -5.05 -2.26
C LEU A 278 -27.77 -4.27 -1.19
N ARG A 279 -27.42 -3.01 -1.47
CA ARG A 279 -26.58 -2.12 -0.65
C ARG A 279 -25.32 -2.82 -0.09
N VAL A 280 -24.67 -3.63 -0.92
CA VAL A 280 -23.51 -4.45 -0.54
C VAL A 280 -22.41 -4.32 -1.57
N MET A 281 -21.17 -4.23 -1.11
CA MET A 281 -20.00 -4.29 -1.97
C MET A 281 -19.50 -5.73 -2.07
N GLY A 282 -19.39 -6.27 -3.29
CA GLY A 282 -18.57 -7.44 -3.57
C GLY A 282 -17.12 -7.01 -3.81
N ILE A 283 -16.18 -7.53 -3.02
CA ILE A 283 -14.75 -7.28 -3.20
C ILE A 283 -13.98 -8.57 -3.47
N THR A 284 -13.04 -8.54 -4.41
CA THR A 284 -12.16 -9.68 -4.67
C THR A 284 -11.34 -10.05 -3.45
N VAL A 285 -11.08 -11.35 -3.26
CA VAL A 285 -10.26 -11.85 -2.16
C VAL A 285 -8.81 -11.35 -2.21
N SER A 286 -8.18 -11.24 -1.04
CA SER A 286 -6.74 -10.99 -0.91
C SER A 286 -5.94 -12.24 -1.31
N GLY A 287 -4.79 -12.04 -1.96
CA GLY A 287 -3.99 -13.12 -2.55
C GLY A 287 -4.30 -13.33 -4.04
N GLY A 288 -3.69 -14.34 -4.66
CA GLY A 288 -3.82 -14.60 -6.11
C GLY A 288 -5.24 -14.92 -6.59
N GLY A 289 -5.40 -15.20 -7.89
CA GLY A 289 -6.72 -15.35 -8.53
C GLY A 289 -7.31 -14.00 -8.94
N LYS A 290 -6.45 -13.12 -9.47
CA LYS A 290 -6.76 -11.74 -9.89
C LYS A 290 -7.24 -11.66 -11.34
N VAL A 291 -7.04 -12.69 -12.14
CA VAL A 291 -7.51 -12.84 -13.53
C VAL A 291 -8.55 -13.95 -13.58
N GLU A 292 -8.28 -15.09 -12.94
CA GLU A 292 -9.19 -16.23 -12.83
C GLU A 292 -10.30 -16.01 -11.77
N VAL A 293 -11.02 -14.88 -11.86
CA VAL A 293 -12.19 -14.62 -11.02
C VAL A 293 -13.39 -15.35 -11.61
N SER A 294 -13.99 -16.29 -10.86
CA SER A 294 -15.18 -17.01 -11.29
C SER A 294 -16.40 -16.11 -11.27
N ALA A 295 -17.22 -16.23 -12.32
CA ALA A 295 -18.56 -15.63 -12.36
C ALA A 295 -19.57 -16.42 -11.52
N ASP A 296 -19.24 -17.65 -11.10
CA ASP A 296 -20.08 -18.47 -10.24
C ASP A 296 -19.99 -17.99 -8.78
N PRO A 297 -21.10 -17.50 -8.17
CA PRO A 297 -21.11 -17.05 -6.78
C PRO A 297 -20.74 -18.15 -5.77
N HIS A 298 -20.96 -19.45 -6.10
CA HIS A 298 -20.64 -20.58 -5.21
C HIS A 298 -19.14 -20.74 -4.96
N ASP A 299 -18.28 -20.22 -5.86
CA ASP A 299 -16.83 -20.25 -5.70
C ASP A 299 -16.33 -19.24 -4.66
N GLY A 300 -17.16 -18.26 -4.27
CA GLY A 300 -16.85 -17.33 -3.18
C GLY A 300 -15.69 -16.37 -3.46
N HIS A 301 -15.41 -16.08 -4.74
CA HIS A 301 -14.32 -15.17 -5.14
C HIS A 301 -14.61 -13.70 -4.82
N LEU A 302 -15.87 -13.34 -4.59
CA LEU A 302 -16.30 -12.03 -4.09
C LEU A 302 -16.77 -12.14 -2.65
N VAL A 303 -16.17 -11.32 -1.79
CA VAL A 303 -16.52 -11.20 -0.38
C VAL A 303 -17.59 -10.10 -0.23
N PRO A 304 -18.78 -10.39 0.30
CA PRO A 304 -19.81 -9.39 0.54
C PRO A 304 -19.48 -8.55 1.77
N VAL A 305 -19.38 -7.22 1.58
CA VAL A 305 -19.07 -6.24 2.62
C VAL A 305 -20.15 -5.16 2.61
N MET A 306 -20.78 -4.91 3.76
CA MET A 306 -21.79 -3.86 3.91
C MET A 306 -21.40 -2.75 4.88
N GLN A 307 -20.45 -3.02 5.78
CA GLN A 307 -20.09 -2.09 6.84
C GLN A 307 -18.58 -2.01 7.02
N ILE A 308 -18.13 -0.86 7.51
CA ILE A 308 -16.76 -0.62 7.94
C ILE A 308 -16.68 -0.31 9.44
N THR A 309 -15.51 -0.60 10.00
CA THR A 309 -15.08 -0.22 11.34
C THR A 309 -13.91 0.77 11.23
N PRO A 310 -13.43 1.38 12.34
CA PRO A 310 -12.27 2.27 12.31
C PRO A 310 -10.99 1.65 11.71
N ASP A 311 -10.90 0.32 11.66
CA ASP A 311 -9.69 -0.41 11.31
C ASP A 311 -9.94 -1.69 10.50
N GLY A 312 -11.11 -1.81 9.86
CA GLY A 312 -11.50 -3.01 9.13
C GLY A 312 -12.86 -2.94 8.47
N TYR A 313 -13.42 -4.10 8.15
CA TYR A 313 -14.74 -4.24 7.55
C TYR A 313 -15.51 -5.44 8.12
N VAL A 314 -16.83 -5.42 7.93
CA VAL A 314 -17.73 -6.50 8.35
C VAL A 314 -18.20 -7.25 7.11
N VAL A 315 -17.99 -8.57 7.13
CA VAL A 315 -18.50 -9.46 6.08
C VAL A 315 -19.96 -9.77 6.38
N VAL A 316 -20.79 -9.79 5.35
CA VAL A 316 -22.22 -10.08 5.52
C VAL A 316 -22.56 -11.41 4.89
N ASN A 317 -23.05 -12.36 5.69
CA ASN A 317 -23.40 -13.70 5.19
C ASN A 317 -24.84 -13.71 4.65
N PRO A 318 -25.06 -13.93 3.34
CA PRO A 318 -26.40 -13.98 2.76
C PRO A 318 -27.27 -15.06 3.43
N ARG A 319 -28.56 -14.80 3.67
CA ARG A 319 -29.43 -15.78 4.33
C ARG A 319 -29.58 -17.03 3.46
N GLY A 320 -29.24 -18.19 4.02
CA GLY A 320 -29.20 -19.45 3.28
C GLY A 320 -27.97 -19.60 2.36
N SER A 321 -26.90 -18.84 2.63
CA SER A 321 -25.65 -18.93 1.86
C SER A 321 -25.15 -20.36 1.74
N ARG A 322 -24.76 -20.73 0.53
CA ARG A 322 -24.11 -22.01 0.23
C ARG A 322 -22.59 -21.94 0.40
N VAL A 323 -22.02 -20.73 0.33
CA VAL A 323 -20.63 -20.47 0.72
C VAL A 323 -20.55 -20.54 2.24
N LYS A 324 -19.87 -21.57 2.75
CA LYS A 324 -19.74 -21.83 4.19
C LYS A 324 -18.87 -20.81 4.91
N LYS A 325 -17.87 -20.26 4.21
CA LYS A 325 -16.94 -19.27 4.73
C LYS A 325 -16.31 -18.53 3.56
N TYR A 326 -16.46 -17.20 3.54
CA TYR A 326 -15.75 -16.36 2.59
C TYR A 326 -14.27 -16.24 2.94
N GLY A 327 -13.44 -16.00 1.92
CA GLY A 327 -12.05 -15.57 2.12
C GLY A 327 -11.98 -14.18 2.77
N ASN A 328 -10.76 -13.75 3.08
CA ASN A 328 -10.56 -12.34 3.43
C ASN A 328 -10.65 -11.51 2.14
N GLY A 329 -11.41 -10.41 2.19
CA GLY A 329 -11.39 -9.39 1.16
C GLY A 329 -9.99 -8.79 1.00
N SER A 330 -9.79 -8.08 -0.11
CA SER A 330 -8.51 -7.46 -0.44
C SER A 330 -8.02 -6.50 0.67
N VAL A 331 -6.72 -6.20 0.69
CA VAL A 331 -6.17 -5.30 1.72
C VAL A 331 -6.66 -3.86 1.56
N GLU A 332 -7.12 -3.52 0.36
CA GLU A 332 -7.69 -2.26 -0.07
C GLU A 332 -9.21 -2.17 0.18
N THR A 333 -9.79 -3.10 0.96
CA THR A 333 -11.25 -3.09 1.26
C THR A 333 -11.67 -1.81 1.99
N LEU A 334 -10.89 -1.36 2.98
CA LEU A 334 -11.19 -0.12 3.71
C LEU A 334 -11.11 1.10 2.79
N GLU A 335 -10.14 1.13 1.87
CA GLU A 335 -10.03 2.17 0.84
C GLU A 335 -11.28 2.21 -0.04
N SER A 336 -11.70 1.05 -0.57
CA SER A 336 -12.89 0.94 -1.42
C SER A 336 -14.17 1.38 -0.70
N ALA A 337 -14.31 0.96 0.55
CA ALA A 337 -15.43 1.32 1.38
C ALA A 337 -15.49 2.82 1.67
N LYS A 338 -14.35 3.45 2.00
CA LYS A 338 -14.27 4.91 2.17
C LYS A 338 -14.63 5.65 0.89
N ILE A 339 -14.16 5.17 -0.27
CA ILE A 339 -14.49 5.78 -1.57
C ILE A 339 -16.01 5.78 -1.81
N ILE A 340 -16.67 4.63 -1.61
CA ILE A 340 -18.13 4.49 -1.79
C ILE A 340 -18.88 5.43 -0.84
N LEU A 341 -18.54 5.38 0.45
CA LEU A 341 -19.18 6.21 1.47
C LEU A 341 -18.98 7.69 1.21
N TYR A 342 -17.76 8.11 0.89
CA TYR A 342 -17.44 9.54 0.69
C TYR A 342 -18.06 10.07 -0.60
N GLY A 343 -18.17 9.23 -1.63
CA GLY A 343 -18.97 9.53 -2.80
C GLY A 343 -20.43 9.79 -2.45
N ALA A 344 -21.06 8.93 -1.65
CA ALA A 344 -22.45 9.11 -1.21
C ALA A 344 -22.64 10.38 -0.37
N LEU A 345 -21.72 10.68 0.56
CA LEU A 345 -21.75 11.90 1.37
C LEU A 345 -21.58 13.16 0.51
N ALA A 346 -20.72 13.11 -0.51
CA ALA A 346 -20.51 14.23 -1.43
C ALA A 346 -21.73 14.48 -2.32
N LEU A 347 -22.31 13.42 -2.90
CA LEU A 347 -23.52 13.50 -3.73
C LEU A 347 -24.70 14.10 -2.97
N ALA A 348 -24.89 13.70 -1.71
CA ALA A 348 -25.95 14.24 -0.85
C ALA A 348 -25.64 15.65 -0.30
N GLY A 349 -24.45 16.20 -0.55
CA GLY A 349 -24.01 17.49 -0.02
C GLY A 349 -23.77 17.52 1.49
N VAL A 350 -23.65 16.34 2.12
CA VAL A 350 -23.35 16.17 3.56
C VAL A 350 -21.89 16.52 3.85
N ALA A 351 -20.98 16.18 2.94
CA ALA A 351 -19.56 16.54 3.03
C ALA A 351 -19.09 17.23 1.75
N ARG A 352 -18.44 18.38 1.88
CA ARG A 352 -17.87 19.15 0.76
C ARG A 352 -16.35 19.17 0.76
N SER A 353 -15.74 18.59 1.78
CA SER A 353 -14.30 18.48 1.91
C SER A 353 -13.90 17.15 2.56
N PHE A 354 -12.66 16.73 2.32
CA PHE A 354 -12.07 15.55 2.95
C PHE A 354 -12.17 15.60 4.48
N LYS A 355 -11.93 16.77 5.08
CA LYS A 355 -12.03 16.96 6.53
C LYS A 355 -13.46 16.74 7.02
N GLU A 356 -14.47 17.29 6.34
CA GLU A 356 -15.88 17.11 6.73
C GLU A 356 -16.30 15.64 6.65
N ALA A 357 -15.85 14.91 5.62
CA ALA A 357 -16.13 13.48 5.49
C ALA A 357 -15.47 12.64 6.61
N GLU A 358 -14.20 12.92 6.94
CA GLU A 358 -13.50 12.25 8.05
C GLU A 358 -14.12 12.63 9.41
N ASP A 359 -14.47 13.89 9.65
CA ASP A 359 -15.15 14.32 10.88
C ASP A 359 -16.49 13.57 11.04
N TRP A 360 -17.27 13.46 9.96
CA TRP A 360 -18.53 12.70 9.95
C TRP A 360 -18.29 11.23 10.26
N LEU A 361 -17.32 10.60 9.60
CA LEU A 361 -17.02 9.18 9.79
C LEU A 361 -16.58 8.88 11.23
N ASN A 362 -15.71 9.72 11.80
CA ASN A 362 -15.23 9.58 13.17
C ASN A 362 -16.35 9.78 14.20
N ASP A 363 -17.27 10.71 13.96
CA ASP A 363 -18.48 10.89 14.77
C ASP A 363 -19.37 9.63 14.73
N GLN A 364 -19.58 9.04 13.54
CA GLN A 364 -20.34 7.80 13.42
C GLN A 364 -19.67 6.61 14.11
N PHE A 365 -18.34 6.46 13.98
CA PHE A 365 -17.61 5.43 14.72
C PHE A 365 -17.70 5.62 16.23
N THR A 366 -17.66 6.85 16.72
CA THR A 366 -17.83 7.14 18.16
C THR A 366 -19.22 6.75 18.65
N LYS A 367 -20.25 6.97 17.83
CA LYS A 367 -21.65 6.68 18.19
C LYS A 367 -22.03 5.20 18.08
N ARG A 368 -21.51 4.50 17.06
CA ARG A 368 -22.02 3.19 16.63
C ARG A 368 -20.96 2.10 16.56
N GLY A 369 -19.68 2.45 16.47
CA GLY A 369 -18.56 1.52 16.25
C GLY A 369 -18.46 0.94 14.83
N VAL A 370 -19.57 0.93 14.09
CA VAL A 370 -19.69 0.45 12.69
C VAL A 370 -20.48 1.47 11.86
N VAL A 371 -20.21 1.51 10.55
CA VAL A 371 -20.89 2.40 9.59
C VAL A 371 -21.19 1.63 8.31
N ASP A 372 -22.42 1.77 7.79
CA ASP A 372 -22.80 1.19 6.50
C ASP A 372 -22.04 1.88 5.35
N LEU A 373 -21.69 1.13 4.30
CA LEU A 373 -20.99 1.68 3.14
C LEU A 373 -21.77 2.80 2.48
N VAL A 374 -23.09 2.65 2.41
CA VAL A 374 -24.03 3.69 1.99
C VAL A 374 -25.19 3.67 2.98
N PRO A 375 -25.27 4.63 3.93
CA PRO A 375 -26.39 4.80 4.85
C PRO A 375 -27.75 4.88 4.13
N ASP A 376 -28.81 4.32 4.71
CA ASP A 376 -30.14 4.15 4.07
C ASP A 376 -30.74 5.41 3.43
N ASP A 377 -30.40 6.59 3.97
CA ASP A 377 -30.86 7.89 3.50
C ASP A 377 -30.01 8.51 2.38
N LEU A 378 -28.97 7.81 1.93
CA LEU A 378 -28.03 8.26 0.90
C LEU A 378 -28.05 7.35 -0.33
N GLU A 379 -27.66 7.92 -1.47
CA GLU A 379 -27.46 7.23 -2.75
C GLU A 379 -25.98 7.06 -3.07
N PRO A 380 -25.56 5.95 -3.69
CA PRO A 380 -24.16 5.76 -4.09
C PRO A 380 -23.80 6.64 -5.28
N MET A 381 -22.69 7.38 -5.15
CA MET A 381 -22.08 8.09 -6.28
C MET A 381 -21.16 7.19 -7.13
N ILE A 382 -20.48 6.26 -6.45
CA ILE A 382 -19.48 5.36 -7.04
C ILE A 382 -19.94 3.95 -6.72
N THR A 383 -20.00 3.11 -7.75
CA THR A 383 -20.35 1.69 -7.59
C THR A 383 -19.26 0.77 -8.10
N VAL A 384 -18.24 1.27 -8.79
CA VAL A 384 -17.22 0.48 -9.47
C VAL A 384 -15.85 1.02 -9.10
N ILE A 385 -14.98 0.13 -8.63
CA ILE A 385 -13.60 0.44 -8.25
C ILE A 385 -12.67 -0.63 -8.85
N ASP A 386 -11.62 -0.16 -9.53
CA ASP A 386 -10.48 -0.95 -9.97
C ASP A 386 -9.19 -0.29 -9.45
N HIS A 387 -8.49 -0.99 -8.57
CA HIS A 387 -7.17 -0.58 -8.08
C HIS A 387 -6.10 -1.27 -8.91
N SER A 388 -5.11 -0.55 -9.41
CA SER A 388 -4.06 -1.05 -10.28
C SER A 388 -2.72 -0.37 -9.96
N HIS A 389 -1.61 -1.11 -10.00
CA HIS A 389 -0.28 -0.50 -9.78
C HIS A 389 0.31 0.16 -11.04
N TRP A 390 -0.49 0.31 -12.09
CA TRP A 390 -0.12 1.05 -13.29
C TRP A 390 -0.30 2.56 -13.09
N HIS A 391 0.44 3.34 -13.86
CA HIS A 391 0.34 4.80 -13.85
C HIS A 391 -0.28 5.33 -15.12
N VAL A 392 -0.86 6.51 -15.04
CA VAL A 392 -1.40 7.18 -16.22
C VAL A 392 -0.24 7.79 -17.01
N GLU A 393 -0.21 7.54 -18.32
CA GLU A 393 0.72 8.20 -19.24
C GLU A 393 0.02 9.36 -19.96
N SER A 394 -1.20 9.12 -20.44
CA SER A 394 -2.05 10.11 -21.10
C SER A 394 -3.51 9.67 -21.04
N TYR A 395 -4.47 10.59 -21.15
CA TYR A 395 -5.90 10.27 -21.12
C TYR A 395 -6.75 11.28 -21.90
N ASP A 396 -7.96 10.88 -22.24
CA ASP A 396 -9.02 11.72 -22.82
C ASP A 396 -9.77 12.45 -21.70
N GLU A 397 -9.51 13.76 -21.55
CA GLU A 397 -10.11 14.62 -20.52
C GLU A 397 -11.65 14.72 -20.60
N GLU A 398 -12.25 14.44 -21.76
CA GLU A 398 -13.71 14.40 -21.91
C GLU A 398 -14.31 13.19 -21.19
N ARG A 399 -13.53 12.12 -21.02
CA ARG A 399 -13.99 10.83 -20.48
C ARG A 399 -13.42 10.50 -19.11
N VAL A 400 -12.21 10.97 -18.83
CA VAL A 400 -11.45 10.65 -17.63
C VAL A 400 -11.02 11.93 -16.95
N GLU A 401 -11.18 11.98 -15.64
CA GLU A 401 -10.60 13.00 -14.78
C GLU A 401 -9.53 12.34 -13.91
N VAL A 402 -8.29 12.84 -13.94
CA VAL A 402 -7.20 12.33 -13.11
C VAL A 402 -6.93 13.31 -11.97
N VAL A 403 -6.95 12.82 -10.73
CA VAL A 403 -6.67 13.60 -9.53
C VAL A 403 -5.57 12.95 -8.70
N ASN A 404 -4.85 13.77 -7.94
CA ASN A 404 -3.80 13.36 -7.02
C ASN A 404 -4.20 13.71 -5.58
N PRO A 405 -3.63 13.04 -4.56
CA PRO A 405 -3.82 13.40 -3.15
C PRO A 405 -3.65 14.89 -2.88
N ASP A 406 -4.31 15.38 -1.84
CA ASP A 406 -4.21 16.79 -1.48
C ASP A 406 -2.85 17.10 -0.85
N PRO A 407 -2.01 17.96 -1.46
CA PRO A 407 -0.67 18.27 -0.95
C PRO A 407 -0.69 18.96 0.41
N ARG A 408 -1.85 19.48 0.85
CA ARG A 408 -2.04 20.04 2.19
C ARG A 408 -2.02 18.95 3.27
N TYR A 409 -2.35 17.71 2.90
CA TYR A 409 -2.48 16.58 3.82
C TYR A 409 -1.40 15.52 3.57
N TYR A 410 -1.08 15.23 2.30
CA TYR A 410 -0.16 14.17 1.91
C TYR A 410 0.93 14.68 0.98
N PRO A 411 2.22 14.34 1.20
CA PRO A 411 3.27 14.69 0.26
C PRO A 411 2.99 14.10 -1.13
N PRO A 412 3.11 14.89 -2.21
CA PRO A 412 2.75 14.46 -3.56
C PRO A 412 3.73 13.45 -4.17
N ASP A 413 4.91 13.29 -3.57
CA ASP A 413 6.02 12.49 -4.06
C ASP A 413 6.32 11.25 -3.18
N LEU A 414 5.37 10.87 -2.31
CA LEU A 414 5.53 9.77 -1.36
C LEU A 414 4.62 8.58 -1.69
N ASP A 415 5.18 7.37 -1.73
CA ASP A 415 4.40 6.13 -1.86
C ASP A 415 3.94 5.64 -0.49
N PHE A 416 2.64 5.44 -0.35
CA PHE A 416 2.05 4.76 0.80
C PHE A 416 1.84 3.28 0.47
N ALA A 417 2.00 2.39 1.46
CA ALA A 417 1.81 0.96 1.26
C ALA A 417 0.32 0.60 1.04
N CYS A 418 0.01 -0.35 0.15
CA CYS A 418 -1.36 -0.87 -0.01
C CYS A 418 -1.91 -1.43 1.31
N GLY A 419 -3.20 -1.20 1.56
CA GLY A 419 -3.87 -1.64 2.78
C GLY A 419 -3.42 -0.92 4.06
N SER A 420 -2.73 0.22 3.92
CA SER A 420 -2.50 1.17 5.00
C SER A 420 -3.64 2.18 5.11
N LEU A 421 -3.84 2.70 6.33
CA LEU A 421 -4.76 3.80 6.54
C LEU A 421 -4.31 5.08 5.81
N ASP A 422 -3.00 5.30 5.70
CA ASP A 422 -2.46 6.45 4.96
C ASP A 422 -2.79 6.39 3.47
N SER A 423 -2.66 5.22 2.83
CA SER A 423 -3.08 5.04 1.42
C SER A 423 -4.59 5.32 1.26
N ALA A 424 -5.43 4.73 2.10
CA ALA A 424 -6.88 4.93 2.04
C ALA A 424 -7.27 6.40 2.21
N ASN A 425 -6.60 7.11 3.13
CA ASN A 425 -6.85 8.53 3.38
C ASN A 425 -6.26 9.44 2.30
N ALA A 426 -5.10 9.11 1.75
CA ALA A 426 -4.50 9.81 0.62
C ALA A 426 -5.43 9.73 -0.60
N THR A 427 -5.94 8.53 -0.89
CA THR A 427 -6.96 8.30 -1.92
C THR A 427 -8.20 9.14 -1.67
N ALA A 428 -8.77 9.06 -0.47
CA ALA A 428 -9.96 9.83 -0.10
C ALA A 428 -9.74 11.36 -0.19
N SER A 429 -8.55 11.85 0.13
CA SER A 429 -8.20 13.27 0.00
C SER A 429 -8.20 13.74 -1.46
N ALA A 430 -7.79 12.87 -2.39
CA ALA A 430 -7.79 13.15 -3.82
C ALA A 430 -9.22 13.31 -4.37
N LEU A 431 -10.17 12.51 -3.86
CA LEU A 431 -11.58 12.58 -4.28
C LEU A 431 -12.13 13.99 -4.17
N PHE A 432 -11.94 14.67 -3.04
CA PHE A 432 -12.44 16.04 -2.82
C PHE A 432 -11.67 17.13 -3.58
N ARG A 433 -10.61 16.77 -4.32
CA ARG A 433 -10.00 17.65 -5.32
C ARG A 433 -10.67 17.57 -6.68
N SER A 434 -11.42 16.50 -6.93
CA SER A 434 -12.11 16.27 -8.19
C SER A 434 -13.28 17.23 -8.39
N ASP A 435 -13.47 17.67 -9.63
CA ASP A 435 -14.64 18.44 -10.04
C ASP A 435 -15.91 17.60 -9.96
N ILE A 436 -15.82 16.29 -10.20
CA ILE A 436 -16.92 15.33 -9.99
C ILE A 436 -17.41 15.38 -8.53
N PHE A 437 -16.52 15.41 -7.54
CA PHE A 437 -16.92 15.48 -6.12
C PHE A 437 -17.33 16.87 -5.67
N ARG A 438 -16.70 17.92 -6.21
CA ARG A 438 -17.03 19.31 -5.85
C ARG A 438 -18.36 19.76 -6.43
N ASN A 439 -18.70 19.24 -7.60
CA ASN A 439 -19.92 19.55 -8.33
C ASN A 439 -20.51 18.24 -8.88
N PRO A 440 -21.06 17.36 -8.02
CA PRO A 440 -21.65 16.11 -8.46
C PRO A 440 -22.81 16.34 -9.43
N GLY A 441 -23.08 15.34 -10.26
CA GLY A 441 -24.25 15.33 -11.13
C GLY A 441 -25.55 15.05 -10.37
N THR A 442 -26.53 14.48 -11.07
CA THR A 442 -27.79 14.02 -10.46
C THR A 442 -27.64 12.59 -9.95
N ASN A 443 -28.59 12.08 -9.16
CA ASN A 443 -28.57 10.67 -8.73
C ASN A 443 -28.51 9.68 -9.91
N ASP A 444 -29.14 10.02 -11.04
CA ASP A 444 -29.12 9.18 -12.24
C ASP A 444 -27.79 9.22 -13.03
N ASP A 445 -26.98 10.27 -12.84
CA ASP A 445 -25.68 10.44 -13.51
C ASP A 445 -24.72 11.24 -12.61
N PRO A 446 -24.31 10.65 -11.47
CA PRO A 446 -23.63 11.41 -10.42
C PRO A 446 -22.20 11.79 -10.81
N MET A 447 -21.61 11.06 -11.76
CA MET A 447 -20.27 11.31 -12.31
C MET A 447 -20.28 12.00 -13.69
N LYS A 448 -21.45 12.44 -14.18
CA LYS A 448 -21.60 13.15 -15.47
C LYS A 448 -21.02 12.38 -16.66
N GLY A 449 -21.19 11.06 -16.66
CA GLY A 449 -20.64 10.14 -17.65
C GLY A 449 -19.11 10.00 -17.66
N LYS A 450 -18.39 10.57 -16.68
CA LYS A 450 -16.93 10.46 -16.58
C LYS A 450 -16.48 9.34 -15.64
N ILE A 451 -15.22 8.95 -15.82
CA ILE A 451 -14.48 8.07 -14.92
C ILE A 451 -13.52 8.94 -14.12
N LEU A 452 -13.48 8.73 -12.81
CA LEU A 452 -12.51 9.39 -11.94
C LEU A 452 -11.34 8.44 -11.72
N VAL A 453 -10.12 8.92 -11.91
CA VAL A 453 -8.90 8.18 -11.61
C VAL A 453 -8.14 8.93 -10.53
N VAL A 454 -7.92 8.26 -9.40
CA VAL A 454 -7.00 8.74 -8.37
C VAL A 454 -5.63 8.15 -8.66
N GLU A 455 -4.65 9.00 -8.94
CA GLU A 455 -3.26 8.59 -9.10
C GLU A 455 -2.49 8.80 -7.79
N LEU A 456 -1.93 7.73 -7.26
CA LEU A 456 -1.11 7.72 -6.07
C LEU A 456 0.35 7.59 -6.48
N ALA A 457 1.14 8.56 -6.06
CA ALA A 457 2.55 8.67 -6.41
C ALA A 457 3.28 7.38 -6.05
N GLY A 458 3.86 6.73 -7.07
CA GLY A 458 4.60 5.49 -6.93
C GLY A 458 3.84 4.22 -6.66
N HIS A 459 2.55 4.32 -6.37
CA HIS A 459 1.71 3.19 -5.96
C HIS A 459 0.84 2.72 -7.11
N GLY A 460 0.36 3.64 -7.94
CA GLY A 460 -0.43 3.36 -9.13
C GLY A 460 -1.68 4.21 -9.19
N LEU A 461 -2.77 3.62 -9.67
CA LEU A 461 -4.03 4.29 -9.89
C LEU A 461 -5.21 3.52 -9.30
N ILE A 462 -6.28 4.26 -9.02
CA ILE A 462 -7.58 3.73 -8.62
C ILE A 462 -8.62 4.34 -9.54
N ALA A 463 -9.20 3.54 -10.42
CA ALA A 463 -10.23 3.94 -11.37
C ALA A 463 -11.62 3.70 -10.80
N LEU A 464 -12.46 4.73 -10.88
CA LEU A 464 -13.74 4.84 -10.20
C LEU A 464 -14.84 5.18 -11.21
N GLY A 465 -16.00 4.53 -11.08
CA GLY A 465 -17.13 4.78 -11.96
C GLY A 465 -18.46 4.28 -11.40
N THR A 466 -19.51 4.45 -12.21
CA THR A 466 -20.85 3.90 -11.97
C THR A 466 -21.15 2.66 -12.81
N ASN A 467 -20.30 2.36 -13.80
CA ASN A 467 -20.49 1.27 -14.77
C ASN A 467 -19.20 0.48 -14.99
N ARG A 468 -19.23 -0.84 -14.77
CA ARG A 468 -18.03 -1.69 -14.83
C ARG A 468 -17.40 -1.69 -16.21
N ARG A 469 -18.22 -1.84 -17.26
CA ARG A 469 -17.73 -1.88 -18.65
C ARG A 469 -17.04 -0.58 -19.04
N GLN A 470 -17.54 0.55 -18.57
CA GLN A 470 -16.92 1.85 -18.82
C GLN A 470 -15.55 1.95 -18.15
N VAL A 471 -15.43 1.57 -16.87
CA VAL A 471 -14.14 1.57 -16.15
C VAL A 471 -13.15 0.61 -16.78
N THR A 472 -13.55 -0.63 -17.06
CA THR A 472 -12.70 -1.63 -17.72
C THR A 472 -12.25 -1.15 -19.11
N ARG A 473 -13.14 -0.51 -19.87
CA ARG A 473 -12.80 0.05 -21.19
C ARG A 473 -11.78 1.18 -21.06
N ALA A 474 -11.92 2.09 -20.11
CA ALA A 474 -10.91 3.13 -19.92
C ALA A 474 -9.53 2.55 -19.63
N LEU A 475 -9.46 1.52 -18.79
CA LEU A 475 -8.18 0.88 -18.49
C LEU A 475 -7.56 0.15 -19.68
N THR A 476 -8.38 -0.40 -20.59
CA THR A 476 -7.92 -1.29 -21.67
C THR A 476 -7.86 -0.64 -23.07
N ASP A 477 -8.53 0.49 -23.29
CA ASP A 477 -8.55 1.22 -24.56
C ASP A 477 -7.58 2.40 -24.48
N GLU A 478 -6.38 2.26 -25.06
CA GLU A 478 -5.33 3.30 -25.03
C GLU A 478 -5.77 4.65 -25.63
N ARG A 479 -6.85 4.67 -26.42
CA ARG A 479 -7.45 5.92 -26.93
C ARG A 479 -8.21 6.70 -25.86
N VAL A 480 -8.62 6.03 -24.79
CA VAL A 480 -9.28 6.62 -23.62
C VAL A 480 -8.25 6.92 -22.54
N MET A 481 -7.42 5.95 -22.20
CA MET A 481 -6.34 6.13 -21.24
C MET A 481 -5.19 5.19 -21.57
N LYS A 482 -4.01 5.77 -21.75
CA LYS A 482 -2.76 5.03 -21.93
C LYS A 482 -2.10 4.86 -20.57
N LEU A 483 -1.81 3.60 -20.24
CA LEU A 483 -1.16 3.23 -18.99
C LEU A 483 0.30 2.88 -19.23
N ARG A 484 1.13 3.15 -18.23
CA ARG A 484 2.54 2.78 -18.20
C ARG A 484 2.83 1.93 -16.96
N PRO A 485 3.81 1.00 -17.04
CA PRO A 485 4.21 0.18 -15.89
C PRO A 485 4.59 1.05 -14.69
N PRO A 486 4.59 0.46 -13.47
CA PRO A 486 5.10 1.11 -12.27
C PRO A 486 6.47 1.74 -12.56
N ARG A 487 6.54 3.07 -12.65
CA ARG A 487 7.77 3.85 -12.76
C ARG A 487 7.47 5.22 -12.20
N TRP A 488 8.14 5.57 -11.12
CA TRP A 488 8.15 6.95 -10.65
C TRP A 488 8.75 7.85 -11.73
N VAL A 489 8.06 8.96 -12.04
CA VAL A 489 8.56 10.02 -12.93
C VAL A 489 8.79 11.26 -12.09
#